data_AF-A0A963Y9E1-F1
#
_entry.id   AF-A0A963Y9E1-F1
#
_cell.length_a   1.000
_cell.length_b   1.000
_cell.length_c   1.000
_cell.angle_alpha   90.00
_cell.angle_beta   90.00
_cell.angle_gamma   90.00
#
_symmetry.space_group_name_H-M   'P 1'
#
loop_
_entity.id
_entity.type
_entity.pdbx_description
1 polymer ?
#
loop_
_entity_poly.entity_id
_entity_poly.type
_entity_poly.pdbx_seq_one_letter_code
_entity_poly.pdbx_strand_id
1 'polypeptide(L)' 'MRLEVCVDGADGATAAVAGGADRIELCSALELGGLTPSAGLMARAALLPVPVHALIRPRSGNFR' A
#
# COMPACT_ATOMS: atom_id res chain seq x y z
N MET A 1 -10.21 -14.59 -10.09
CA MET A 1 -10.26 -13.87 -8.80
C MET A 1 -9.04 -12.94 -8.78
N ARG A 2 -9.15 -11.68 -8.36
CA ARG A 2 -7.98 -10.79 -8.19
C ARG A 2 -7.70 -10.60 -6.71
N LEU A 3 -6.48 -10.91 -6.27
CA LEU A 3 -5.99 -10.70 -4.90
C LEU A 3 -5.33 -9.33 -4.80
N GLU A 4 -5.84 -8.48 -3.90
CA GLU A 4 -5.17 -7.24 -3.49
C GLU A 4 -4.69 -7.38 -2.05
N VAL A 5 -3.48 -6.90 -1.77
CA VAL A 5 -2.89 -6.93 -0.43
C VAL A 5 -2.52 -5.52 -0.01
N CYS A 6 -2.96 -5.15 1.20
CA CYS A 6 -2.62 -3.88 1.83
C CYS A 6 -1.29 -3.99 2.56
N VAL A 7 -0.38 -3.03 2.34
CA VAL A 7 0.98 -3.02 2.91
C VAL A 7 1.38 -1.60 3.29
N ASP A 8 2.27 -1.47 4.28
CA ASP A 8 2.80 -0.19 4.77
C ASP A 8 4.32 -0.03 4.63
N GLY A 9 4.98 -1.00 3.99
CA GLY A 9 6.42 -1.01 3.79
C GLY A 9 6.85 -1.66 2.48
N ALA A 10 8.05 -1.34 2.03
CA ALA A 10 8.62 -1.85 0.78
C ALA A 10 8.85 -3.38 0.82
N ASP A 11 9.28 -3.90 1.97
CA ASP A 11 9.52 -5.34 2.15
C ASP A 11 8.20 -6.11 2.11
N GLY A 12 7.16 -5.60 2.78
CA GLY A 12 5.81 -6.15 2.73
C GLY A 12 5.23 -6.14 1.31
N ALA A 13 5.42 -5.04 0.56
CA ALA A 13 4.99 -4.95 -0.83
C ALA A 13 5.69 -5.98 -1.72
N THR A 14 7.01 -6.15 -1.54
CA THR A 14 7.79 -7.15 -2.29
C THR A 14 7.35 -8.57 -1.94
N ALA A 15 7.14 -8.86 -0.66
CA ALA A 15 6.66 -10.16 -0.19
C ALA A 15 5.24 -10.47 -0.71
N ALA A 16 4.34 -9.48 -0.73
CA ALA A 16 3.00 -9.63 -1.28
C ALA A 16 3.03 -9.98 -2.78
N VAL A 17 3.87 -9.29 -3.55
CA VAL A 17 4.09 -9.63 -4.97
C VAL A 17 4.63 -11.04 -5.13
N ALA A 18 5.65 -11.43 -4.35
CA ALA A 18 6.21 -12.78 -4.38
C ALA A 18 5.18 -13.86 -3.97
N GLY A 19 4.25 -13.51 -3.09
CA GLY A 19 3.13 -14.34 -2.66
C GLY A 19 1.97 -14.45 -3.66
N GLY A 20 2.05 -13.77 -4.81
CA GLY A 20 1.05 -13.83 -5.85
C GLY A 20 -0.06 -12.78 -5.76
N ALA A 21 0.18 -11.65 -5.11
CA ALA A 21 -0.75 -10.52 -5.16
C ALA A 21 -0.85 -9.96 -6.60
N ASP A 22 -2.08 -9.77 -7.09
CA ASP A 22 -2.34 -9.14 -8.38
C ASP A 22 -2.26 -7.61 -8.31
N ARG A 23 -2.36 -7.03 -7.11
CA ARG A 23 -2.34 -5.59 -6.85
C ARG A 23 -1.90 -5.28 -5.41
N ILE A 24 -1.29 -4.12 -5.23
CA ILE A 24 -0.94 -3.58 -3.91
C ILE A 24 -1.79 -2.36 -3.58
N GLU A 25 -2.40 -2.34 -2.40
CA GLU A 25 -2.86 -1.12 -1.75
C GLU A 25 -1.73 -0.63 -0.82
N LEU A 26 -1.18 0.55 -1.11
CA LEU A 26 -0.05 1.11 -0.39
C LEU A 26 -0.53 2.16 0.63
N CYS A 27 -0.25 1.88 1.89
CA CYS A 27 -0.68 2.68 3.03
C CYS A 27 0.52 3.11 3.89
N SER A 28 0.24 3.91 4.91
CA SER A 28 1.04 4.01 6.14
C SER A 28 0.13 3.78 7.35
N ALA A 29 0.69 3.53 8.54
CA ALA A 29 -0.07 3.44 9.80
C ALA A 29 -1.32 2.55 9.72
N LEU A 30 -1.14 1.27 9.35
CA LEU A 30 -2.25 0.32 9.18
C LEU A 30 -3.07 0.12 10.45
N GLU A 31 -2.45 0.26 11.62
CA GLU A 31 -3.11 0.23 12.93
C GLU A 31 -4.17 1.33 13.10
N LEU A 32 -4.12 2.38 12.27
CA LEU A 32 -5.10 3.47 12.21
C LEU A 32 -6.12 3.30 11.07
N GLY A 33 -6.13 2.14 10.42
CA GLY A 33 -6.92 1.85 9.23
C GLY A 33 -6.31 2.39 7.93
N GLY A 34 -5.00 2.64 7.90
CA GLY A 34 -4.28 3.12 6.73
C GLY A 34 -4.34 4.65 6.56
N LEU A 35 -3.21 5.25 6.25
CA LEU A 35 -3.03 6.67 5.94
C LEU A 35 -2.21 6.85 4.65
N THR A 36 -2.09 8.09 4.18
CA THR A 36 -1.29 8.41 3.00
C THR A 36 0.17 7.96 3.20
N PRO A 37 0.73 7.13 2.29
CA PRO A 37 2.13 6.71 2.37
C PRO A 37 3.08 7.88 2.09
N SER A 38 4.33 7.77 2.54
CA SER A 38 5.35 8.78 2.25
C SER A 38 5.71 8.78 0.76
N ALA A 39 6.17 9.92 0.24
CA ALA A 39 6.60 10.04 -1.15
C ALA A 39 7.74 9.06 -1.51
N GLY A 40 8.66 8.82 -0.58
CA GLY A 40 9.73 7.83 -0.76
C GLY A 40 9.20 6.41 -0.90
N LEU A 41 8.23 6.02 -0.08
CA LEU A 41 7.59 4.70 -0.19
C LEU A 41 6.82 4.56 -1.51
N MET A 42 6.09 5.59 -1.92
CA MET A 42 5.40 5.61 -3.22
C MET A 42 6.38 5.46 -4.39
N ALA A 43 7.50 6.20 -4.37
CA ALA A 43 8.51 6.11 -5.42
C ALA A 43 9.15 4.71 -5.51
N ARG A 44 9.36 4.04 -4.37
CA ARG A 44 9.87 2.66 -4.34
C ARG A 44 8.82 1.67 -4.83
N ALA A 45 7.57 1.80 -4.39
CA ALA A 45 6.49 0.90 -4.79
C ALA A 45 6.13 1.03 -6.28
N ALA A 46 6.30 2.20 -6.89
CA ALA A 46 6.09 2.41 -8.32
C ALA A 46 6.98 1.55 -9.24
N LEU A 47 8.03 0.93 -8.69
CA LEU A 47 8.92 0.01 -9.41
C LEU A 47 8.44 -1.45 -9.38
N LEU A 48 7.36 -1.75 -8.65
CA LEU A 48 6.82 -3.11 -8.56
C LEU A 48 6.18 -3.55 -9.89
N PRO A 49 6.20 -4.85 -10.21
CA PRO A 49 5.68 -5.37 -11.48
C PRO A 49 4.15 -5.49 -11.52
N VAL A 50 3.45 -5.09 -10.45
CA VAL A 50 1.99 -5.12 -10.34
C VAL A 50 1.46 -3.70 -10.10
N PRO A 51 0.21 -3.40 -10.44
CA PRO A 51 -0.39 -2.11 -10.12
C PRO A 51 -0.31 -1.81 -8.62
N VAL A 52 0.00 -0.57 -8.28
CA VAL A 52 0.04 -0.06 -6.90
C VAL A 52 -0.91 1.12 -6.78
N HIS A 53 -1.84 1.04 -5.84
CA HIS A 53 -2.76 2.12 -5.51
C HIS A 53 -2.37 2.71 -4.15
N ALA A 54 -1.99 3.98 -4.12
CA ALA A 54 -1.73 4.66 -2.86
C ALA A 54 -3.04 5.10 -2.22
N LEU A 55 -3.23 4.79 -0.93
CA LEU A 55 -4.32 5.35 -0.15
C LEU A 55 -4.08 6.86 0.03
N ILE A 56 -5.10 7.68 -0.21
CA ILE A 56 -5.06 9.11 0.05
C ILE A 56 -5.97 9.40 1.24
N ARG A 57 -5.38 9.37 2.45
CA ARG A 57 -6.08 9.60 3.72
C ARG A 57 -5.15 10.33 4.69
N PRO A 58 -5.35 11.64 4.93
CA PRO A 58 -4.39 12.46 5.67
C PRO A 58 -4.43 12.23 7.19
N ARG A 59 -5.51 11.66 7.74
CA ARG A 59 -5.69 11.45 9.19
C ARG A 59 -6.57 10.25 9.50
N SER A 60 -6.44 9.74 10.73
CA SER A 60 -7.32 8.71 11.26
C SER A 60 -8.69 9.29 11.67
N GLY A 61 -9.62 8.42 12.06
CA GLY A 61 -10.99 8.79 12.41
C GLY A 61 -11.91 8.93 11.19
N ASN A 62 -12.91 9.82 11.29
CA ASN A 62 -13.97 9.99 10.30
C ASN A 62 -13.48 10.63 8.98
N PHE A 63 -14.35 10.66 7.97
CA PHE A 63 -14.06 11.17 6.62
C PHE A 63 -14.72 12.53 6.32
N ARG A 64 -15.07 13.29 7.36
CA ARG A 64 -15.64 14.65 7.22
C ARG A 64 -14.56 15.72 7.20
#